data_AF-A0A2D8BAV3-F1
#
_entry.id   AF-A0A2D8BAV3-F1
#
_cell.length_a   1.000
_cell.length_b   1.000
_cell.length_c   1.000
_cell.angle_alpha   90.00
_cell.angle_beta   90.00
_cell.angle_gamma   90.00
#
_symmetry.space_group_name_H-M   'P 1'
#
loop_
_entity.id
_entity.type
_entity.pdbx_description
1 polymer ?
#
loop_
_entity_poly.entity_id
_entity_poly.type
_entity_poly.pdbx_seq_one_letter_code
_entity_poly.pdbx_strand_id
1 'polypeptide(L)' 'MSGEQRELTFRFLAEPTDVNYGGKVHGGVVMKWIDQVGYAAAVGWAGRYSVTVAVG' A
#
# COMPACT_ATOMS: atom_id res chain seq x y z
N MET A 1 -22.48 -15.98 1.34
CA MET A 1 -21.93 -14.63 1.11
C MET A 1 -21.64 -14.48 -0.37
N SER A 2 -22.65 -14.10 -1.14
CA SER A 2 -22.51 -13.78 -2.56
C SER A 2 -21.99 -12.34 -2.71
N GLY A 3 -20.93 -12.11 -3.47
CA GLY A 3 -20.78 -10.86 -4.21
C GLY A 3 -20.10 -9.64 -3.56
N GLU A 4 -19.27 -9.77 -2.53
CA GLU A 4 -18.40 -8.64 -2.14
C GLU A 4 -17.16 -8.59 -3.03
N GLN A 5 -17.06 -7.55 -3.86
CA GLN A 5 -15.83 -7.18 -4.55
C GLN A 5 -14.76 -6.85 -3.48
N ARG A 6 -13.78 -7.74 -3.28
CA ARG A 6 -12.67 -7.55 -2.33
C ARG A 6 -11.48 -6.85 -2.99
N GLU A 7 -11.77 -5.81 -3.74
CA GLU A 7 -10.77 -5.02 -4.44
C GLU A 7 -10.54 -3.71 -3.67
N LEU A 8 -9.27 -3.35 -3.49
CA LEU A 8 -8.88 -2.08 -2.89
C LEU A 8 -8.08 -1.30 -3.93
N THR A 9 -8.52 -0.06 -4.19
CA THR A 9 -7.77 0.88 -5.02
C THR A 9 -7.36 2.06 -4.15
N PHE A 10 -6.05 2.26 -3.99
CA PHE A 10 -5.50 3.45 -3.36
C PHE A 10 -4.89 4.34 -4.43
N ARG A 11 -5.06 5.66 -4.27
CA ARG A 11 -4.44 6.66 -5.14
C ARG A 11 -3.65 7.60 -4.26
N PHE A 12 -2.35 7.67 -4.51
CA PHE A 12 -1.43 8.51 -3.77
C PHE A 12 -1.02 9.67 -4.67
N LEU A 13 -1.04 10.88 -4.11
CA LEU A 13 -0.44 12.04 -4.74
C LEU A 13 1.00 12.13 -4.23
N ALA A 14 1.96 12.18 -5.14
CA ALA A 14 3.35 12.40 -4.77
C ALA A 14 3.55 13.84 -4.29
N GLU A 15 4.02 14.03 -3.07
CA GLU A 15 4.33 15.33 -2.50
C GLU A 15 5.75 15.78 -2.91
N PRO A 16 6.05 17.10 -2.86
CA PRO A 16 7.40 17.60 -3.11
C PRO A 16 8.46 16.99 -2.17
N THR A 17 8.06 16.52 -0.99
CA THR A 17 8.90 15.83 -0.01
C THR A 17 9.18 14.38 -0.37
N ASP A 18 8.40 13.77 -1.27
CA ASP A 18 8.56 12.37 -1.67
C ASP A 18 9.63 12.20 -2.76
N VAL A 19 10.01 13.29 -3.44
CA VAL A 19 10.91 13.26 -4.59
C VAL A 19 12.37 13.53 -4.23
N ASN A 20 13.28 12.89 -4.95
CA ASN A 20 14.71 13.16 -4.87
C ASN A 20 15.08 14.41 -5.68
N TYR A 21 16.37 14.80 -5.65
CA TYR A 21 16.91 15.93 -6.40
C TYR A 21 16.65 15.86 -7.92
N GLY A 22 16.40 14.67 -8.47
CA GLY A 22 16.04 14.46 -9.87
C GLY A 22 14.53 14.47 -10.16
N GLY A 23 13.70 14.87 -9.20
CA GLY A 23 12.24 14.95 -9.34
C GLY A 23 11.53 13.60 -9.38
N LYS A 24 12.21 12.52 -9.00
CA LYS A 24 11.62 11.16 -8.96
C LYS A 24 11.26 10.79 -7.53
N VAL A 25 10.09 10.19 -7.35
CA VAL A 25 9.69 9.63 -6.05
C VAL A 25 10.73 8.62 -5.58
N HIS A 26 11.13 8.72 -4.32
CA HIS A 26 12.03 7.75 -3.71
C HIS A 26 11.38 6.36 -3.67
N GLY A 27 12.12 5.32 -4.05
CA GLY A 27 11.60 3.95 -4.05
C GLY A 27 11.05 3.50 -2.68
N GLY A 28 11.66 3.96 -1.59
CA GLY A 28 11.17 3.68 -0.23
C GLY A 28 9.77 4.26 0.06
N VAL A 29 9.41 5.40 -0.55
CA VAL A 29 8.06 5.98 -0.43
C VAL A 29 7.05 5.10 -1.17
N VAL A 30 7.40 4.64 -2.38
CA VAL A 30 6.55 3.71 -3.14
C VAL A 30 6.36 2.39 -2.38
N MET A 31 7.42 1.85 -1.78
CA MET A 31 7.35 0.64 -0.96
C MET A 31 6.44 0.82 0.27
N LYS A 32 6.46 2.00 0.89
CA LYS A 32 5.52 2.34 1.97
C LYS A 32 4.07 2.31 1.50
N TRP A 33 3.78 2.88 0.32
CA TRP A 33 2.42 2.83 -0.24
C TRP A 33 1.98 1.39 -0.54
N ILE A 34 2.88 0.56 -1.07
CA ILE A 34 2.60 -0.87 -1.32
C ILE A 34 2.29 -1.59 -0.01
N ASP A 35 3.08 -1.38 1.04
CA ASP A 35 2.86 -1.99 2.35
C ASP A 35 1.51 -1.57 2.96
N GLN A 36 1.12 -0.29 2.83
CA GLN A 36 -0.18 0.21 3.31
C GLN A 36 -1.36 -0.49 2.62
N VAL A 37 -1.29 -0.66 1.29
CA VAL A 37 -2.34 -1.35 0.52
C VAL A 37 -2.36 -2.84 0.87
N GLY A 38 -1.19 -3.46 0.98
CA GLY A 38 -1.05 -4.87 1.35
C GLY A 38 -1.61 -5.17 2.74
N TYR A 39 -1.30 -4.32 3.72
CA TYR A 39 -1.86 -4.42 5.07
C TYR A 39 -3.38 -4.29 5.05
N ALA A 40 -3.92 -3.27 4.38
CA ALA A 40 -5.37 -3.04 4.28
C ALA A 40 -6.10 -4.25 3.67
N ALA A 41 -5.54 -4.83 2.60
CA ALA A 41 -6.06 -6.05 2.00
C ALA A 41 -6.00 -7.24 2.97
N ALA A 42 -4.88 -7.44 3.66
CA ALA A 42 -4.68 -8.56 4.58
C ALA A 42 -5.66 -8.50 5.77
N VAL A 43 -5.79 -7.36 6.43
CA VAL A 43 -6.73 -7.22 7.57
C VAL A 43 -8.19 -7.28 7.11
N GLY A 44 -8.50 -6.71 5.94
CA GLY A 44 -9.84 -6.78 5.36
C GLY A 44 -10.27 -8.21 5.05
N TRP A 45 -9.34 -9.05 4.57
CA TRP A 45 -9.61 -10.47 4.34
C TRP A 45 -9.62 -11.28 5.64
N ALA A 46 -8.64 -11.08 6.52
CA ALA A 46 -8.43 -11.92 7.70
C ALA A 46 -9.41 -11.64 8.83
N GLY A 47 -10.04 -10.46 8.84
CA GLY A 47 -10.92 -9.98 9.91
C GLY A 47 -10.20 -9.78 11.24
N ARG A 48 -8.87 -9.68 11.23
CA ARG A 48 -8.01 -9.55 12.41
C ARG A 48 -6.69 -8.85 12.07
N TYR A 49 -5.98 -8.45 13.13
CA TYR A 49 -4.63 -7.90 13.00
C TYR A 49 -3.72 -8.82 12.18
N SER A 50 -2.98 -8.23 11.25
CA SER A 50 -2.11 -8.91 10.31
C SER A 50 -0.77 -8.19 10.26
N VAL A 51 0.28 -8.85 9.76
CA VAL A 51 1.63 -8.27 9.65
C VAL A 51 2.26 -8.65 8.33
N THR A 52 3.10 -7.75 7.80
CA THR A 52 3.91 -8.02 6.62
C THR A 52 5.09 -8.91 7.01
N VAL A 53 5.15 -10.13 6.47
CA VAL A 53 6.24 -11.09 6.73
C VAL A 53 7.44 -10.82 5.83
N ALA A 54 7.20 -10.56 4.54
CA ALA A 54 8.22 -10.23 3.55
C ALA A 54 7.60 -9.47 2.37
N VAL A 55 8.44 -8.72 1.66
CA VAL A 55 8.14 -8.13 0.35
C VAL A 55 9.35 -8.41 -0.54
N GLY A 56 9.14 -8.94 -1.74
CA GLY A 56 10.18 -9.36 -2.68
C GLY A 56 9.92 -8.85 -4.08
#